data_AF-A0A0F3MKD2-F1
#
_entry.id   AF-A0A0F3MKD2-F1
#
_cell.length_a   1.000
_cell.length_b   1.000
_cell.length_c   1.000
_cell.angle_alpha   90.00
_cell.angle_beta   90.00
_cell.angle_gamma   90.00
#
_symmetry.space_group_name_H-M   'P 1'
#
loop_
_entity.id
_entity.type
_entity.pdbx_description
1 polymer ?
#
loop_
_entity_poly.entity_id
_entity_poly.type
_entity_poly.pdbx_seq_one_letter_code
_entity_poly.pdbx_strand_id
1 'polypeptide(L)'
;MIKFIELIVTFFYFGKFKFAPGTLGSLIALPMSLLVYKCLPVYKLDQFNITMLVVIVILFIIGSLFCQVYIEYYGVHDPREMIIDEVVGQMLAVMLVIPLVTQISSSSVLALLVELLRDTVIFISNSLFGINYMKEFKDYTLATLLMLILIFFRFFDIVKPWPVCFIDRNLNNGVGVMLDDIIAGLMAAIMVYILVRV
;
A
#
# COMPACT_ATOMS: atom_id res chain seq x y z
N MET A 1 19.32 -20.00 -9.18
CA MET A 1 19.15 -19.36 -7.85
C MET A 1 18.85 -17.88 -8.02
N ILE A 2 19.71 -17.09 -8.66
CA ILE A 2 19.48 -15.64 -8.80
C ILE A 2 18.17 -15.24 -9.50
N LYS A 3 17.77 -15.94 -10.57
CA LYS A 3 16.47 -15.70 -11.24
C LYS A 3 15.26 -15.87 -10.32
N PHE A 4 15.35 -16.76 -9.33
CA PHE A 4 14.28 -16.95 -8.35
C PHE A 4 14.25 -15.78 -7.35
N ILE A 5 15.42 -15.32 -6.91
CA ILE A 5 15.54 -14.12 -6.08
C ILE A 5 14.98 -12.91 -6.82
N GLU A 6 15.39 -12.71 -8.08
CA GLU A 6 14.92 -11.66 -8.97
C GLU A 6 13.39 -11.68 -9.11
N LEU A 7 12.77 -12.85 -9.32
CA LEU A 7 11.32 -13.01 -9.33
C LEU A 7 10.68 -12.47 -8.04
N ILE A 8 11.29 -12.69 -6.87
CA ILE A 8 10.74 -12.25 -5.59
C ILE A 8 10.96 -10.75 -5.38
N VAL A 9 12.19 -10.25 -5.51
CA VAL A 9 12.51 -8.84 -5.22
C VAL A 9 11.87 -7.87 -6.20
N THR A 10 11.68 -8.27 -7.45
CA THR A 10 10.95 -7.47 -8.46
C THR A 10 9.44 -7.70 -8.43
N PHE A 11 8.95 -8.46 -7.45
CA PHE A 11 7.57 -8.87 -7.28
C PHE A 11 6.96 -9.41 -8.59
N PHE A 12 7.31 -10.64 -8.96
CA PHE A 12 6.89 -11.30 -10.19
C PHE A 12 7.27 -10.56 -11.49
N TYR A 13 8.45 -9.93 -11.51
CA TYR A 13 8.96 -9.10 -12.62
C TYR A 13 8.18 -7.82 -12.92
N PHE A 14 7.21 -7.43 -12.08
CA PHE A 14 6.53 -6.14 -12.23
C PHE A 14 7.51 -4.96 -12.08
N GLY A 15 8.51 -5.09 -11.23
CA GLY A 15 9.56 -4.09 -11.05
C GLY A 15 10.46 -3.87 -12.27
N LYS A 16 10.45 -4.79 -13.26
CA LYS A 16 11.17 -4.61 -14.53
C LYS A 16 10.44 -3.70 -15.51
N PHE A 17 9.25 -3.23 -15.18
CA PHE A 17 8.51 -2.34 -16.05
C PHE A 17 9.20 -0.98 -16.19
N LYS A 18 9.25 -0.47 -17.42
CA LYS A 18 10.09 0.67 -17.81
C LYS A 18 9.71 2.00 -17.14
N PHE A 19 8.45 2.18 -16.76
CA PHE A 19 7.93 3.46 -16.27
C PHE A 19 7.40 3.33 -14.85
N ALA A 20 7.99 4.08 -13.91
CA ALA A 20 7.60 4.15 -12.51
C ALA A 20 7.33 2.77 -11.90
N PRO A 21 8.33 1.84 -11.92
CA PRO A 21 8.17 0.50 -11.34
C PRO A 21 7.67 0.60 -9.90
N GLY A 22 8.07 1.67 -9.22
CA GLY A 22 7.68 1.89 -7.85
C GLY A 22 6.18 2.10 -7.62
N THR A 23 5.61 2.93 -8.48
CA THR A 23 4.16 3.18 -8.47
C THR A 23 3.38 1.92 -8.82
N LEU A 24 3.93 1.06 -9.69
CA LEU A 24 3.32 -0.23 -9.98
C LEU A 24 3.34 -1.15 -8.76
N GLY A 25 4.44 -1.20 -8.00
CA GLY A 25 4.53 -1.94 -6.74
C GLY A 25 3.40 -1.56 -5.78
N SER A 26 3.28 -0.27 -5.46
CA SER A 26 2.21 0.21 -4.58
C SER A 26 0.80 -0.01 -5.15
N LEU A 27 0.62 0.11 -6.47
CA LEU A 27 -0.68 -0.15 -7.10
C LEU A 27 -1.07 -1.63 -7.03
N ILE A 28 -0.12 -2.54 -7.22
CA ILE A 28 -0.32 -4.00 -7.17
C ILE A 28 -0.62 -4.47 -5.74
N ALA A 29 -0.08 -3.80 -4.72
CA ALA A 29 -0.36 -4.10 -3.32
C ALA A 29 -1.84 -3.96 -2.96
N LEU A 30 -2.60 -3.08 -3.64
CA LEU A 30 -4.04 -2.89 -3.39
C LEU A 30 -4.87 -4.14 -3.74
N PRO A 31 -4.89 -4.64 -4.99
CA PRO A 31 -5.60 -5.88 -5.32
C PRO A 31 -4.98 -7.09 -4.61
N MET A 32 -3.68 -7.10 -4.31
CA MET A 32 -3.06 -8.18 -3.53
C MET A 32 -3.63 -8.24 -2.11
N SER A 33 -3.76 -7.11 -1.42
CA SER A 33 -4.38 -7.04 -0.09
C SER A 33 -5.84 -7.50 -0.09
N LEU A 34 -6.59 -7.13 -1.14
CA LEU A 34 -7.98 -7.60 -1.33
C LEU A 34 -8.06 -9.09 -1.67
N LEU A 35 -7.06 -9.63 -2.37
CA LEU A 35 -6.97 -11.06 -2.68
C LEU A 35 -6.69 -11.86 -1.41
N VAL A 36 -5.79 -11.39 -0.54
CA VAL A 36 -5.54 -11.98 0.78
C VAL A 36 -6.84 -12.04 1.59
N TYR A 37 -7.65 -10.98 1.58
CA TYR A 37 -8.98 -10.98 2.21
C TYR A 37 -9.93 -12.05 1.65
N LYS A 38 -9.93 -12.27 0.33
CA LYS A 38 -10.86 -13.19 -0.34
C LYS A 38 -10.42 -14.66 -0.30
N CYS A 39 -9.12 -14.91 -0.46
CA CYS A 39 -8.58 -16.27 -0.64
C CYS A 39 -8.35 -17.00 0.69
N LEU A 40 -8.24 -16.27 1.80
CA LEU A 40 -8.17 -16.87 3.13
C LEU A 40 -9.59 -16.85 3.72
N PRO A 41 -10.10 -17.96 4.28
CA PRO A 41 -11.45 -18.07 4.85
C PRO A 41 -11.54 -17.25 6.14
N VAL A 42 -11.58 -15.95 5.96
CA VAL A 42 -11.55 -14.91 6.98
C VAL A 42 -12.97 -14.38 7.06
N TYR A 43 -13.69 -14.78 8.11
CA TYR A 43 -15.11 -14.43 8.27
C TYR A 43 -15.30 -13.17 9.14
N LYS A 44 -14.22 -12.59 9.69
CA LYS A 44 -14.24 -11.40 10.57
C LYS A 44 -13.06 -10.45 10.30
N LEU A 45 -13.28 -9.16 10.50
CA LEU A 45 -12.28 -8.09 10.30
C LEU A 45 -10.99 -8.31 11.10
N ASP A 46 -11.07 -8.82 12.34
CA ASP A 46 -9.90 -9.10 13.17
C ASP A 46 -9.02 -10.22 12.57
N GLN A 47 -9.65 -11.22 11.93
CA GLN A 47 -8.94 -12.30 11.25
C GLN A 47 -8.25 -11.78 9.98
N PHE A 48 -8.79 -10.75 9.31
CA PHE A 48 -8.15 -10.11 8.16
C PHE A 48 -6.83 -9.46 8.55
N ASN A 49 -6.83 -8.65 9.62
CA ASN A 49 -5.63 -7.96 10.08
C ASN A 49 -4.54 -8.95 10.51
N ILE A 50 -4.90 -10.01 11.25
CA ILE A 50 -3.93 -11.05 11.65
C ILE A 50 -3.34 -11.74 10.41
N THR A 51 -4.18 -12.09 9.44
CA THR A 51 -3.74 -12.78 8.23
C THR A 51 -2.83 -11.89 7.38
N MET A 52 -3.20 -10.63 7.18
CA MET A 52 -2.37 -9.63 6.51
C MET A 52 -1.04 -9.44 7.23
N LEU A 53 -1.05 -9.34 8.56
CA LEU A 53 0.17 -9.20 9.35
C LEU A 53 1.10 -10.40 9.16
N VAL A 54 0.59 -11.63 9.16
CA VAL A 54 1.39 -12.83 8.90
C VAL A 54 2.00 -12.79 7.49
N VAL A 55 1.23 -12.43 6.47
CA VAL A 55 1.73 -12.29 5.10
C VAL A 55 2.82 -11.21 5.01
N ILE A 56 2.58 -10.04 5.62
CA ILE A 56 3.55 -8.93 5.69
C ILE A 56 4.84 -9.38 6.37
N VAL A 57 4.76 -10.07 7.51
CA VAL A 57 5.94 -10.57 8.23
C VAL A 57 6.72 -11.60 7.39
N ILE A 58 6.02 -12.52 6.72
CA ILE A 58 6.68 -13.50 5.83
C ILE A 58 7.37 -12.79 4.67
N LEU A 59 6.69 -11.88 3.99
CA LEU A 59 7.25 -11.11 2.88
C LEU A 59 8.38 -10.19 3.34
N PHE A 60 8.31 -9.62 4.54
CA PHE A 60 9.36 -8.81 5.13
C PHE A 60 10.62 -9.64 5.38
N ILE A 61 10.49 -10.83 5.97
CA ILE A 61 11.63 -11.73 6.25
C ILE A 61 12.26 -12.19 4.93
N ILE A 62 11.45 -12.71 4.01
CA ILE A 62 11.93 -13.20 2.70
C ILE A 62 12.53 -12.05 1.89
N GLY A 63 11.84 -10.91 1.85
CA GLY A 63 12.28 -9.71 1.16
C GLY A 63 13.60 -9.21 1.71
N SER A 64 13.76 -9.08 3.03
CA SER A 64 15.02 -8.62 3.64
C SER A 64 16.21 -9.51 3.28
N LEU A 65 16.01 -10.84 3.32
CA LEU A 65 17.05 -11.81 2.97
C LEU A 65 17.40 -11.76 1.48
N PHE A 66 16.40 -11.69 0.61
CA PHE A 66 16.61 -11.74 -0.84
C PHE A 66 17.07 -10.42 -1.42
N CYS A 67 16.63 -9.28 -0.87
CA CYS A 67 17.16 -7.96 -1.22
C CYS A 67 18.66 -7.88 -0.91
N GLN A 68 19.09 -8.40 0.25
CA GLN A 68 20.52 -8.44 0.60
C GLN A 68 21.33 -9.24 -0.43
N VAL A 69 20.89 -10.46 -0.75
CA VAL A 69 21.58 -11.32 -1.72
C VAL A 69 21.57 -10.68 -3.12
N TYR A 70 20.49 -10.00 -3.48
CA TYR A 70 20.35 -9.32 -4.77
C TYR A 70 21.32 -8.14 -4.91
N ILE A 71 21.40 -7.28 -3.89
CA ILE A 71 22.30 -6.13 -3.84
C ILE A 71 23.76 -6.60 -3.92
N GLU A 72 24.13 -7.63 -3.17
CA GLU A 72 25.49 -8.21 -3.20
C GLU A 72 25.84 -8.81 -4.56
N TYR A 73 24.91 -9.49 -5.22
CA TYR A 73 25.15 -10.16 -6.50
C TYR A 73 25.37 -9.17 -7.66
N TYR A 74 24.55 -8.12 -7.74
CA TYR A 74 24.65 -7.12 -8.82
C TYR A 74 25.62 -5.99 -8.50
N GLY A 75 26.02 -5.83 -7.23
CA GLY A 75 26.90 -4.73 -6.80
C GLY A 75 26.26 -3.35 -6.98
N VAL A 76 24.94 -3.28 -7.13
CA VAL A 76 24.17 -2.06 -7.27
C VAL A 76 23.43 -1.81 -5.97
N HIS A 77 23.75 -0.69 -5.32
CA HIS A 77 23.00 -0.22 -4.16
C HIS A 77 21.66 0.33 -4.63
N ASP A 78 20.58 -0.21 -4.06
CA ASP A 78 19.19 0.19 -4.26
C ASP A 78 18.69 0.21 -5.73
N PRO A 79 18.54 -0.97 -6.37
CA PRO A 79 18.02 -1.06 -7.73
C PRO A 79 16.54 -0.68 -7.78
N ARG A 80 16.16 0.29 -8.62
CA ARG A 80 14.76 0.76 -8.80
C ARG A 80 13.73 -0.30 -9.18
N GLU A 81 14.18 -1.48 -9.59
CA GLU A 81 13.34 -2.61 -9.99
C GLU A 81 13.00 -3.54 -8.82
N MET A 82 13.66 -3.36 -7.68
CA MET A 82 13.27 -3.97 -6.41
C MET A 82 12.07 -3.19 -5.86
N ILE A 83 10.93 -3.86 -5.80
CA ILE A 83 9.64 -3.23 -5.44
C ILE A 83 8.88 -4.04 -4.38
N ILE A 84 9.52 -5.07 -3.81
CA ILE A 84 8.92 -5.92 -2.78
C ILE A 84 8.72 -5.16 -1.47
N ASP A 85 9.66 -4.30 -1.13
CA ASP A 85 9.60 -3.28 -0.09
C ASP A 85 8.34 -2.42 -0.24
N GLU A 86 8.09 -1.89 -1.43
CA GLU A 86 6.95 -1.00 -1.67
C GLU A 86 5.62 -1.73 -1.56
N VAL A 87 5.58 -2.97 -2.07
CA VAL A 87 4.40 -3.82 -1.95
C VAL A 87 4.09 -4.08 -0.48
N VAL A 88 5.11 -4.43 0.31
CA VAL A 88 4.98 -4.75 1.73
C VAL A 88 4.58 -3.51 2.55
N GLY A 89 5.21 -2.36 2.30
CA GLY A 89 4.88 -1.08 2.94
C GLY A 89 3.45 -0.63 2.66
N GLN A 90 3.01 -0.73 1.40
CA GLN A 90 1.64 -0.41 1.02
C GLN A 90 0.63 -1.41 1.60
N MET A 91 0.94 -2.72 1.65
CA MET A 91 0.09 -3.72 2.30
C MET A 91 -0.10 -3.42 3.79
N LEU A 92 0.93 -2.94 4.48
CA LEU A 92 0.84 -2.50 5.87
C LEU A 92 -0.10 -1.30 6.01
N ALA A 93 0.03 -0.29 5.15
CA ALA A 93 -0.86 0.87 5.15
C ALA A 93 -2.33 0.45 4.94
N VAL A 94 -2.59 -0.45 3.98
CA VAL A 94 -3.93 -1.00 3.74
C VAL A 94 -4.49 -1.71 4.98
N MET A 95 -3.69 -2.58 5.60
CA MET A 95 -4.08 -3.34 6.80
C MET A 95 -4.51 -2.41 7.95
N LEU A 96 -3.79 -1.30 8.16
CA LEU A 96 -4.06 -0.37 9.26
C LEU A 96 -5.28 0.53 8.98
N VAL A 97 -5.55 0.85 7.72
CA VAL A 97 -6.63 1.78 7.34
C VAL A 97 -7.97 1.09 7.12
N ILE A 98 -8.02 -0.16 6.66
CA ILE A 98 -9.29 -0.88 6.41
C ILE A 98 -10.25 -0.86 7.62
N PRO A 99 -9.81 -1.09 8.87
CA PRO A 99 -10.70 -1.02 10.03
C PRO A 99 -11.32 0.35 10.29
N LEU A 100 -10.76 1.42 9.72
CA LEU A 100 -11.28 2.78 9.87
C LEU A 100 -12.56 3.01 9.05
N VAL A 101 -12.80 2.21 8.00
CA VAL A 101 -14.00 2.30 7.15
C VAL A 101 -15.29 2.28 7.99
N THR A 102 -15.32 1.46 9.04
CA THR A 102 -16.50 1.30 9.90
C THR A 102 -16.58 2.33 11.03
N GLN A 103 -15.54 3.14 11.23
CA GLN A 103 -15.43 4.11 12.32
C GLN A 103 -15.65 5.56 11.86
N ILE A 104 -15.85 5.78 10.56
CA ILE A 104 -16.04 7.10 9.98
C ILE A 104 -17.35 7.70 10.49
N SER A 105 -17.23 8.81 11.22
CA SER A 105 -18.37 9.61 11.66
C SER A 105 -18.83 10.51 10.52
N SER A 106 -20.14 10.74 10.40
CA SER A 106 -20.73 11.58 9.34
C SER A 106 -20.21 13.02 9.32
N SER A 107 -19.65 13.50 10.43
CA SER A 107 -19.08 14.85 10.56
C SER A 107 -17.59 14.97 10.24
N SER A 108 -16.90 13.85 9.95
CA SER A 108 -15.46 13.89 9.65
C SER A 108 -15.19 14.59 8.31
N VAL A 109 -14.01 15.22 8.19
CA VAL A 109 -13.57 15.85 6.92
C VAL A 109 -13.59 14.83 5.78
N LEU A 110 -13.21 13.58 6.07
CA LEU A 110 -13.25 12.50 5.09
C LEU A 110 -14.68 12.17 4.64
N ALA A 111 -15.66 12.14 5.55
CA ALA A 111 -17.05 11.87 5.17
C ALA A 111 -17.58 12.92 4.18
N LEU A 112 -17.30 14.20 4.42
CA LEU A 112 -17.66 15.29 3.51
C LEU A 112 -17.01 15.13 2.12
N LEU A 113 -15.72 14.78 2.08
CA LEU A 113 -15.01 14.51 0.83
C LEU A 113 -15.62 13.33 0.07
N VAL A 114 -15.97 12.24 0.77
CA VAL A 114 -16.59 11.06 0.17
C VAL A 114 -17.98 11.40 -0.37
N GLU A 115 -18.79 12.17 0.35
CA GLU A 115 -20.09 12.64 -0.11
C GLU A 115 -19.96 13.48 -1.39
N LEU A 116 -19.06 14.47 -1.39
CA LEU A 116 -18.81 15.32 -2.56
C LEU A 116 -18.36 14.51 -3.79
N LEU A 117 -17.43 13.56 -3.58
CA LEU A 117 -16.95 12.67 -4.65
C LEU A 117 -18.06 11.77 -5.17
N ARG A 118 -18.87 11.20 -4.27
CA ARG A 118 -20.00 10.33 -4.63
C ARG A 118 -20.99 11.08 -5.52
N ASP A 119 -21.39 12.29 -5.12
CA ASP A 119 -22.35 13.09 -5.87
C ASP A 119 -21.80 13.49 -7.25
N THR A 120 -20.51 13.85 -7.31
CA THR A 120 -19.83 14.18 -8.56
C THR A 120 -19.78 12.98 -9.52
N VAL A 121 -19.43 11.79 -9.02
CA VAL A 121 -19.34 10.56 -9.84
C VAL A 121 -20.73 10.15 -10.35
N ILE A 122 -21.76 10.22 -9.50
CA ILE A 122 -23.14 9.92 -9.90
C ILE A 122 -23.59 10.92 -10.98
N PHE A 123 -23.32 12.21 -10.81
CA PHE A 123 -23.65 13.24 -11.80
C PHE A 123 -22.98 12.98 -13.15
N ILE A 124 -21.67 12.71 -13.16
CA ILE A 124 -20.92 12.42 -14.39
C ILE A 124 -21.43 11.14 -15.06
N SER A 125 -21.65 10.06 -14.29
CA SER A 125 -22.18 8.80 -14.83
C SER A 125 -23.54 8.97 -15.51
N ASN A 126 -24.43 9.72 -14.86
CA ASN A 126 -25.77 9.99 -15.39
C ASN A 126 -25.71 10.89 -16.64
N SER A 127 -24.84 11.91 -16.64
CA SER A 127 -24.71 12.86 -17.75
C SER A 127 -24.01 12.28 -18.98
N LEU A 128 -22.99 11.44 -18.81
CA LEU A 128 -22.19 10.92 -19.93
C LEU A 128 -22.70 9.59 -20.47
N PHE A 129 -23.17 8.71 -19.59
CA PHE A 129 -23.48 7.32 -19.95
C PHE A 129 -24.95 6.96 -19.78
N GLY A 130 -25.77 7.82 -19.15
CA GLY A 130 -27.17 7.50 -18.84
C GLY A 130 -27.34 6.29 -17.91
N ILE A 131 -26.27 5.89 -17.22
CA ILE A 131 -26.26 4.73 -16.32
C ILE A 131 -26.50 5.21 -14.89
N ASN A 132 -27.61 4.77 -14.28
CA ASN A 132 -27.85 4.92 -12.85
C ASN A 132 -26.90 4.00 -12.07
N TYR A 133 -25.72 4.55 -11.73
CA TYR A 133 -24.71 3.83 -10.97
C TYR A 133 -25.10 3.80 -9.49
N MET A 134 -25.71 2.71 -9.04
CA MET A 134 -26.09 2.51 -7.63
C MET A 134 -25.02 1.71 -6.90
N LYS A 135 -24.03 2.40 -6.32
CA LYS A 135 -23.10 1.80 -5.33
C LYS A 135 -23.38 2.30 -3.92
N GLU A 136 -23.15 1.44 -2.93
CA GLU A 136 -23.34 1.80 -1.52
C GLU A 136 -22.31 2.84 -1.09
N PHE A 137 -22.67 3.71 -0.13
CA PHE A 137 -21.76 4.74 0.41
C PHE A 137 -20.41 4.14 0.84
N LYS A 138 -20.44 2.96 1.47
CA LYS A 138 -19.25 2.22 1.92
C LYS A 138 -18.25 1.91 0.81
N ASP A 139 -18.71 1.66 -0.42
CA ASP A 139 -17.83 1.37 -1.55
C ASP A 139 -17.00 2.60 -1.95
N TYR A 140 -17.64 3.78 -1.94
CA TYR A 140 -16.96 5.06 -2.20
C TYR A 140 -15.98 5.41 -1.06
N THR A 141 -16.37 5.14 0.18
CA THR A 141 -15.50 5.35 1.35
C THR A 141 -14.23 4.50 1.25
N LEU A 142 -14.38 3.19 0.97
CA LEU A 142 -13.26 2.27 0.83
C LEU A 142 -12.36 2.70 -0.33
N ALA A 143 -12.92 3.00 -1.51
CA ALA A 143 -12.14 3.46 -2.65
C ALA A 143 -11.36 4.74 -2.35
N THR A 144 -11.99 5.70 -1.67
CA THR A 144 -11.33 6.96 -1.27
C THR A 144 -10.19 6.71 -0.31
N LEU A 145 -10.38 5.86 0.70
CA LEU A 145 -9.33 5.48 1.64
C LEU A 145 -8.14 4.80 0.93
N LEU A 146 -8.42 3.86 0.01
CA LEU A 146 -7.39 3.16 -0.77
C LEU A 146 -6.58 4.12 -1.66
N MET A 147 -7.25 5.13 -2.24
CA MET A 147 -6.59 6.19 -3.01
C MET A 147 -5.73 7.09 -2.11
N LEU A 148 -6.23 7.48 -0.94
CA LEU A 148 -5.48 8.32 0.00
C LEU A 148 -4.22 7.62 0.50
N ILE A 149 -4.30 6.35 0.89
CA ILE A 149 -3.09 5.61 1.31
C ILE A 149 -2.10 5.46 0.15
N LEU A 150 -2.54 5.22 -1.09
CA LEU A 150 -1.65 5.15 -2.24
C LEU A 150 -0.88 6.46 -2.43
N ILE A 151 -1.59 7.59 -2.34
CA ILE A 151 -0.99 8.93 -2.49
C ILE A 151 -0.04 9.24 -1.33
N PHE A 152 -0.48 9.05 -0.08
CA PHE A 152 0.34 9.36 1.10
C PHE A 152 1.54 8.44 1.22
N PHE A 153 1.40 7.15 0.94
CA PHE A 153 2.51 6.21 0.93
C PHE A 153 3.59 6.65 -0.04
N ARG A 154 3.23 6.91 -1.31
CA ARG A 154 4.20 7.39 -2.30
C ARG A 154 4.79 8.75 -1.94
N PHE A 155 4.00 9.63 -1.35
CA PHE A 155 4.52 10.90 -0.85
C PHE A 155 5.62 10.67 0.20
N PHE A 156 5.41 9.80 1.19
CA PHE A 156 6.39 9.53 2.24
C PHE A 156 7.60 8.72 1.77
N ASP A 157 7.40 7.74 0.89
CA ASP A 157 8.48 6.98 0.27
C ASP A 157 9.38 7.87 -0.61
N ILE A 158 8.80 8.76 -1.41
CA ILE A 158 9.59 9.67 -2.28
C ILE A 158 10.28 10.78 -1.48
N VAL A 159 9.59 11.36 -0.48
CA VAL A 159 10.14 12.48 0.30
C VAL A 159 11.12 12.00 1.36
N LYS A 160 11.00 10.76 1.83
CA LYS A 160 11.77 10.17 2.95
C LYS A 160 11.93 11.14 4.13
N PRO A 161 10.85 11.62 4.77
CA PRO A 161 10.99 12.46 5.96
C PRO A 161 11.61 11.67 7.12
N TRP A 162 12.06 12.36 8.17
CA TRP A 162 12.43 11.68 9.41
C TRP A 162 11.21 10.91 9.96
N PRO A 163 11.33 9.63 10.35
CA PRO A 163 12.56 8.85 10.57
C PRO A 163 13.04 7.99 9.39
N VAL A 164 12.34 7.96 8.24
CA VAL A 164 12.71 7.17 7.04
C VAL A 164 14.13 7.49 6.59
N CYS A 165 14.48 8.77 6.44
CA CYS A 165 15.83 9.16 6.00
C CYS A 165 16.96 8.74 6.95
N PHE A 166 16.66 8.46 8.23
CA PHE A 166 17.68 8.02 9.19
C PHE A 166 17.99 6.54 9.01
N ILE A 167 16.97 5.73 8.72
CA ILE A 167 17.14 4.30 8.48
C ILE A 167 17.88 4.07 7.16
N ASP A 168 17.39 4.68 6.08
CA ASP A 168 18.02 4.72 4.75
C ASP A 168 19.54 4.94 4.82
N ARG A 169 19.97 5.95 5.60
CA ARG A 169 21.39 6.33 5.71
C ARG A 169 22.22 5.40 6.59
N ASN A 170 21.60 4.78 7.59
CA ASN A 170 22.33 4.03 8.63
C ASN A 170 22.31 2.52 8.38
N LEU A 171 21.32 2.01 7.64
CA LEU A 171 21.12 0.59 7.36
C LEU A 171 21.13 0.34 5.85
N ASN A 172 22.32 0.28 5.25
CA ASN A 172 22.49 0.01 3.82
C ASN A 172 22.42 -1.50 3.47
N ASN A 173 21.52 -2.24 4.12
CA ASN A 173 21.32 -3.67 3.94
C ASN A 173 19.87 -3.97 3.53
N GLY A 174 19.57 -5.22 3.14
CA GLY A 174 18.23 -5.61 2.71
C GLY A 174 17.13 -5.38 3.76
N VAL A 175 17.48 -5.35 5.05
CA VAL A 175 16.53 -5.01 6.12
C VAL A 175 16.20 -3.51 6.11
N GLY A 176 17.21 -2.65 5.94
CA GLY A 176 17.02 -1.20 5.88
C GLY A 176 16.11 -0.79 4.73
N VAL A 177 16.34 -1.35 3.54
CA VAL A 177 15.47 -1.21 2.36
C VAL A 177 14.01 -1.49 2.71
N MET A 178 13.72 -2.66 3.27
CA MET A 178 12.35 -3.04 3.63
C MET A 178 11.77 -2.16 4.74
N LEU A 179 12.59 -1.72 5.70
CA LEU A 179 12.15 -0.90 6.83
C LEU A 179 11.74 0.52 6.44
N ASP A 180 12.43 1.12 5.47
CA ASP A 180 12.10 2.46 4.98
C ASP A 180 10.65 2.54 4.51
N ASP A 181 10.19 1.57 3.71
CA ASP A 181 8.83 1.50 3.20
C ASP A 181 7.80 1.06 4.24
N ILE A 182 8.19 0.22 5.19
CA ILE A 182 7.34 -0.09 6.35
C ILE A 182 7.02 1.20 7.13
N ILE A 183 8.02 2.06 7.34
CA ILE A 183 7.82 3.34 8.04
C ILE A 183 6.99 4.29 7.19
N ALA A 184 7.24 4.40 5.88
CA ALA A 184 6.41 5.19 4.99
C ALA A 184 4.92 4.74 5.02
N GLY A 185 4.68 3.43 5.07
CA GLY A 185 3.34 2.84 5.24
C GLY A 185 2.68 3.19 6.57
N LEU A 186 3.43 3.17 7.67
CA LEU A 186 2.95 3.61 8.98
C LEU A 186 2.60 5.10 8.98
N MET A 187 3.45 5.95 8.41
CA MET A 187 3.22 7.39 8.30
C MET A 187 1.98 7.70 7.47
N ALA A 188 1.78 6.99 6.35
CA ALA A 188 0.60 7.11 5.51
C ALA A 188 -0.68 6.74 6.28
N ALA A 189 -0.67 5.64 7.04
CA ALA A 189 -1.80 5.21 7.85
C ALA A 189 -2.13 6.23 8.95
N ILE A 190 -1.13 6.82 9.61
CA ILE A 190 -1.33 7.87 10.62
C ILE A 190 -1.98 9.10 9.99
N MET A 191 -1.53 9.53 8.82
CA MET A 191 -2.11 10.69 8.13
C MET A 191 -3.59 10.45 7.79
N VAL A 192 -3.94 9.27 7.28
CA VAL A 192 -5.32 8.91 7.00
C VAL A 192 -6.15 8.81 8.28
N TYR A 193 -5.58 8.27 9.37
CA TYR A 193 -6.26 8.21 10.66
C TYR A 193 -6.65 9.61 11.16
N ILE A 194 -5.77 10.60 11.02
CA ILE A 194 -6.06 11.99 11.39
C ILE A 194 -7.25 12.52 10.56
N LEU A 195 -7.26 12.31 9.25
CA LEU A 195 -8.35 12.76 8.37
C LEU A 195 -9.71 12.09 8.67
N VAL A 196 -9.69 10.88 9.19
CA VAL A 196 -10.91 10.16 9.61
C VAL A 196 -11.47 10.70 10.92
N ARG A 197 -10.61 11.21 11.81
CA ARG A 197 -10.96 11.57 13.19
C ARG A 197 -11.21 13.06 13.42
N VAL A 198 -10.71 13.91 12.52
CA VAL A 198 -10.95 15.36 12.50
C VAL A 198 -12.19 15.66 11.67
#